data_AF-A0A939KUW0-F1
#
_entry.id   AF-A0A939KUW0-F1
#
_cell.length_a   1.000
_cell.length_b   1.000
_cell.length_c   1.000
_cell.angle_alpha   90.00
_cell.angle_beta   90.00
_cell.angle_gamma   90.00
#
_symmetry.space_group_name_H-M   'P 1'
#
loop_
_entity.id
_entity.type
_entity.pdbx_description
1 polymer ?
#
loop_
_entity_poly.entity_id
_entity_poly.type
_entity_poly.pdbx_seq_one_letter_code
_entity_poly.pdbx_strand_id
1 'polypeptide(L)'
;MAVDTAYQEAVRRIDRARQDGVTELYLSGMGLTEVPSVLGQLTGLQVLDLWRNQISSIPSVLGQLTGLQKLDLSFNQISSIPSVLGQLTGLQELKLSRNQISSIPSVLGQLRRLRQLDLDSNQISSIPSVLGQLRRLEILSLDNNPLNPQFATAYSQGTDVLLQYLRSIAPDPARSKEAKR
;
A
#
# COMPACT_ATOMS: atom_id res chain seq x y z
N MET A 1 25.24 -23.96 -1.90
CA MET A 1 24.10 -23.05 -2.11
C MET A 1 23.56 -22.71 -0.74
N ALA A 2 23.82 -21.50 -0.24
CA ALA A 2 23.29 -21.08 1.05
C ALA A 2 21.77 -20.98 0.90
N VAL A 3 21.05 -21.89 1.55
CA VAL A 3 19.61 -21.77 1.75
C VAL A 3 19.36 -20.39 2.34
N ASP A 4 18.47 -19.60 1.76
CA ASP A 4 18.13 -18.26 2.24
C ASP A 4 17.60 -18.36 3.69
N THR A 5 18.50 -18.14 4.65
CA THR A 5 18.26 -18.34 6.08
C THR A 5 17.24 -17.33 6.60
N ALA A 6 17.17 -16.14 6.00
CA ALA A 6 16.18 -15.13 6.34
C ALA A 6 14.77 -15.57 5.92
N TYR A 7 14.62 -16.08 4.70
CA TYR A 7 13.34 -16.59 4.21
C TYR A 7 12.83 -17.76 5.07
N GLN A 8 13.70 -18.73 5.38
CA GLN A 8 13.32 -19.87 6.23
C GLN A 8 12.96 -19.44 7.66
N GLU A 9 13.65 -18.45 8.21
CA GLU A 9 13.29 -17.87 9.50
C GLU A 9 11.92 -17.16 9.45
N ALA A 10 11.63 -16.43 8.37
CA ALA A 10 10.33 -15.79 8.20
C ALA A 10 9.20 -16.81 8.11
N VAL A 11 9.40 -17.91 7.37
CA VAL A 11 8.44 -19.03 7.30
C VAL A 11 8.18 -19.60 8.70
N ARG A 12 9.24 -19.88 9.48
CA ARG A 12 9.08 -20.39 10.86
C ARG A 12 8.29 -19.42 11.76
N ARG A 13 8.54 -18.11 11.64
CA ARG A 13 7.79 -17.09 12.38
C ARG A 13 6.32 -17.03 11.97
N ILE A 14 6.04 -17.15 10.67
CA ILE A 14 4.67 -17.20 10.15
C ILE A 14 3.94 -18.44 10.66
N ASP A 15 4.57 -19.61 10.63
CA ASP A 15 3.98 -20.85 11.12
C ASP A 15 3.67 -20.78 12.62
N ARG A 16 4.58 -20.20 13.41
CA ARG A 16 4.36 -19.96 14.84
C ARG A 16 3.23 -18.96 15.08
N ALA A 17 3.23 -17.83 14.36
CA ALA A 17 2.16 -16.84 14.43
C ALA A 17 0.78 -17.45 14.14
N ARG A 18 0.72 -18.40 13.20
CA ARG A 18 -0.50 -19.15 12.88
C ARG A 18 -0.96 -20.03 14.05
N GLN A 19 -0.03 -20.75 14.69
CA GLN A 19 -0.33 -21.63 15.83
C GLN A 19 -0.78 -20.82 17.05
N ASP A 20 -0.12 -19.70 17.30
CA ASP A 20 -0.37 -18.84 18.45
C ASP A 20 -1.61 -17.93 18.23
N GLY A 21 -2.15 -17.88 17.01
CA GLY A 21 -3.33 -17.08 16.66
C GLY A 21 -3.12 -15.58 16.79
N VAL A 22 -1.88 -15.11 16.56
CA VAL A 22 -1.53 -13.70 16.76
C VAL A 22 -2.17 -12.80 15.69
N THR A 23 -2.49 -11.58 16.08
CA THR A 23 -3.01 -10.55 15.19
C THR A 23 -1.94 -9.61 14.65
N GLU A 24 -0.71 -9.73 15.13
CA GLU A 24 0.41 -8.84 14.79
C GLU A 24 1.63 -9.67 14.44
N LEU A 25 2.27 -9.35 13.31
CA LEU A 25 3.45 -10.07 12.83
C LEU A 25 4.52 -9.07 12.37
N TYR A 26 5.71 -9.20 12.97
CA TYR A 26 6.86 -8.36 12.70
C TYR A 26 7.98 -9.17 12.04
N LEU A 27 8.24 -8.86 10.76
CA LEU A 27 9.29 -9.45 9.92
C LEU A 27 10.27 -8.37 9.41
N SER A 28 10.37 -7.26 10.14
CA SER A 28 11.21 -6.12 9.78
C SER A 28 12.70 -6.46 9.84
N GLY A 29 13.52 -5.92 8.93
CA GLY A 29 14.98 -6.00 9.05
C GLY A 29 15.59 -7.38 8.82
N MET A 30 14.84 -8.33 8.25
CA MET A 30 15.28 -9.71 8.08
C MET A 30 16.14 -9.92 6.83
N GLY A 31 16.14 -8.96 5.89
CA GLY A 31 16.83 -9.10 4.60
C GLY A 31 16.03 -9.91 3.58
N LEU A 32 14.71 -9.97 3.73
CA LEU A 32 13.83 -10.70 2.81
C LEU A 32 13.85 -10.07 1.41
N THR A 33 14.07 -10.88 0.39
CA THR A 33 13.97 -10.46 -1.03
C THR A 33 12.55 -10.65 -1.59
N GLU A 34 11.77 -11.53 -0.95
CA GLU A 34 10.38 -11.81 -1.25
C GLU A 34 9.58 -12.11 0.03
N VAL A 35 8.27 -11.94 -0.03
CA VAL A 35 7.37 -12.27 1.09
C VAL A 35 6.92 -13.73 0.98
N PRO A 36 7.09 -14.57 2.01
CA PRO A 36 6.70 -15.98 1.94
C PRO A 36 5.21 -16.17 1.65
N SER A 37 4.90 -17.06 0.71
CA SER A 37 3.51 -17.34 0.30
C SER A 37 2.65 -17.94 1.43
N VAL A 38 3.27 -18.57 2.43
CA VAL A 38 2.56 -19.09 3.61
C VAL A 38 1.90 -17.99 4.45
N LEU A 39 2.30 -16.73 4.29
CA LEU A 39 1.73 -15.58 4.98
C LEU A 39 0.20 -15.49 4.81
N GLY A 40 -0.34 -15.88 3.65
CA GLY A 40 -1.78 -15.82 3.35
C GLY A 40 -2.67 -16.67 4.26
N GLN A 41 -2.08 -17.59 5.00
CA GLN A 41 -2.78 -18.42 5.98
C GLN A 41 -3.18 -17.64 7.24
N LEU A 42 -2.58 -16.48 7.50
CA LEU A 42 -2.86 -15.64 8.67
C LEU A 42 -4.07 -14.72 8.44
N THR A 43 -5.24 -15.28 8.13
CA THR A 43 -6.44 -14.50 7.76
C THR A 43 -6.95 -13.57 8.87
N GLY A 44 -6.59 -13.84 10.13
CA GLY A 44 -6.89 -12.99 11.29
C GLY A 44 -5.88 -11.86 11.56
N LEU A 45 -4.83 -11.74 10.75
CA LEU A 45 -3.76 -10.75 10.95
C LEU A 45 -4.30 -9.33 10.75
N GLN A 46 -3.97 -8.44 11.68
CA GLN A 46 -4.36 -7.03 11.70
C GLN A 46 -3.17 -6.10 11.46
N VAL A 47 -1.97 -6.48 11.90
CA VAL A 47 -0.74 -5.69 11.72
C VAL A 47 0.32 -6.57 11.07
N LEU A 48 0.88 -6.08 9.96
CA LEU A 48 2.01 -6.70 9.29
C LEU A 48 3.11 -5.66 9.08
N ASP A 49 4.27 -5.92 9.67
CA ASP A 49 5.47 -5.11 9.51
C ASP A 49 6.53 -5.89 8.72
N LEU A 50 6.82 -5.37 7.53
CA LEU A 50 7.86 -5.83 6.60
C LEU A 50 8.90 -4.72 6.34
N TRP A 51 8.98 -3.74 7.24
CA TRP A 51 9.88 -2.60 7.16
C TRP A 51 11.35 -3.03 7.00
N ARG A 52 12.11 -2.29 6.20
CA ARG A 52 13.57 -2.47 6.05
C ARG A 52 13.96 -3.89 5.61
N ASN A 53 13.40 -4.33 4.49
CA ASN A 53 13.81 -5.56 3.81
C ASN A 53 14.36 -5.23 2.40
N GLN A 54 14.47 -6.22 1.54
CA GLN A 54 14.90 -6.10 0.14
C GLN A 54 13.79 -6.57 -0.81
N ILE A 55 12.53 -6.45 -0.38
CA ILE A 55 11.37 -6.97 -1.11
C ILE A 55 11.22 -6.19 -2.41
N SER A 56 11.22 -6.89 -3.53
CA SER A 56 11.10 -6.30 -4.87
C SER A 56 9.67 -6.22 -5.39
N SER A 57 8.77 -7.05 -4.84
CA SER A 57 7.37 -7.11 -5.26
C SER A 57 6.44 -7.48 -4.11
N ILE A 58 5.23 -6.94 -4.16
CA ILE A 58 4.14 -7.27 -3.23
C ILE A 58 3.39 -8.48 -3.84
N PRO A 59 3.42 -9.67 -3.22
CA PRO A 59 2.78 -10.84 -3.81
C PRO A 59 1.25 -10.81 -3.68
N SER A 60 0.58 -11.52 -4.58
CA SER A 60 -0.89 -11.63 -4.62
C SER A 60 -1.47 -12.21 -3.34
N VAL A 61 -0.69 -12.99 -2.58
CA VAL A 61 -1.14 -13.60 -1.33
C VAL A 61 -1.55 -12.57 -0.26
N LEU A 62 -1.01 -11.35 -0.30
CA LEU A 62 -1.41 -10.29 0.64
C LEU A 62 -2.91 -9.99 0.56
N GLY A 63 -3.54 -10.19 -0.60
CA GLY A 63 -4.99 -10.04 -0.77
C GLY A 63 -5.85 -10.92 0.13
N GLN A 64 -5.30 -12.04 0.63
CA GLN A 64 -6.00 -12.96 1.51
C GLN A 64 -6.13 -12.41 2.94
N LEU A 65 -5.31 -11.42 3.31
CA LEU A 65 -5.26 -10.83 4.66
C LEU A 65 -6.32 -9.74 4.82
N THR A 66 -7.59 -10.07 4.56
CA THR A 66 -8.69 -9.08 4.53
C THR A 66 -8.96 -8.41 5.89
N GLY A 67 -8.48 -9.00 6.99
CA GLY A 67 -8.50 -8.42 8.33
C GLY A 67 -7.43 -7.35 8.61
N LEU A 68 -6.49 -7.15 7.67
CA LEU A 68 -5.34 -6.27 7.88
C LEU A 68 -5.77 -4.80 8.03
N GLN A 69 -5.26 -4.15 9.07
CA GLN A 69 -5.51 -2.76 9.42
C GLN A 69 -4.26 -1.90 9.21
N LYS A 70 -3.06 -2.47 9.42
CA LYS A 70 -1.79 -1.78 9.24
C LYS A 70 -0.82 -2.63 8.43
N LEU A 71 -0.25 -2.04 7.38
CA LEU A 71 0.76 -2.65 6.54
C LEU A 71 1.94 -1.69 6.39
N ASP A 72 3.11 -2.09 6.89
CA ASP A 72 4.36 -1.37 6.67
C ASP A 72 5.27 -2.15 5.72
N LEU A 73 5.54 -1.56 4.56
CA LEU A 73 6.44 -2.06 3.52
C LEU A 73 7.54 -1.03 3.22
N SER A 74 7.75 -0.06 4.10
CA SER A 74 8.70 1.02 3.87
C SER A 74 10.15 0.51 3.89
N PHE A 75 11.05 1.21 3.20
CA PHE A 75 12.46 0.80 3.03
C PHE A 75 12.56 -0.60 2.40
N ASN A 76 12.03 -0.74 1.19
CA ASN A 76 12.14 -1.95 0.36
C ASN A 76 12.55 -1.55 -1.08
N GLN A 77 12.43 -2.47 -2.03
CA GLN A 77 12.77 -2.27 -3.44
C GLN A 77 11.53 -2.43 -4.34
N ILE A 78 10.35 -2.13 -3.80
CA ILE A 78 9.06 -2.35 -4.47
C ILE A 78 8.92 -1.37 -5.63
N SER A 79 8.68 -1.87 -6.83
CA SER A 79 8.52 -1.05 -8.05
C SER A 79 7.06 -0.76 -8.41
N SER A 80 6.13 -1.56 -7.91
CA SER A 80 4.71 -1.44 -8.24
C SER A 80 3.80 -1.90 -7.10
N ILE A 81 2.62 -1.28 -7.04
CA ILE A 81 1.55 -1.68 -6.13
C ILE A 81 0.57 -2.57 -6.92
N PRO A 82 0.40 -3.85 -6.54
CA PRO A 82 -0.50 -4.76 -7.25
C PRO A 82 -1.97 -4.42 -6.97
N SER A 83 -2.84 -4.77 -7.92
CA SER A 83 -4.29 -4.58 -7.80
C SER A 83 -4.90 -5.28 -6.58
N VAL A 84 -4.24 -6.33 -6.09
CA VAL A 84 -4.69 -7.11 -4.95
C VAL A 84 -4.79 -6.30 -3.66
N LEU A 85 -4.00 -5.23 -3.50
CA LEU A 85 -4.10 -4.39 -2.29
C LEU A 85 -5.48 -3.74 -2.16
N GLY A 86 -6.23 -3.56 -3.25
CA GLY A 86 -7.62 -3.09 -3.19
C GLY A 86 -8.57 -4.01 -2.42
N GLN A 87 -8.20 -5.28 -2.21
CA GLN A 87 -8.99 -6.24 -1.43
C GLN A 87 -8.91 -5.99 0.07
N LEU A 88 -7.90 -5.25 0.55
CA LEU A 88 -7.66 -4.96 1.97
C LEU A 88 -8.55 -3.82 2.48
N THR A 89 -9.87 -3.95 2.29
CA THR A 89 -10.84 -2.88 2.60
C THR A 89 -10.88 -2.48 4.09
N GLY A 90 -10.30 -3.30 4.97
CA GLY A 90 -10.08 -3.03 6.39
C GLY A 90 -8.90 -2.09 6.69
N LEU A 91 -8.01 -1.84 5.73
CA LEU A 91 -6.73 -1.16 5.93
C LEU A 91 -6.94 0.31 6.32
N GLN A 92 -6.24 0.72 7.36
CA GLN A 92 -6.24 2.07 7.95
C GLN A 92 -4.90 2.77 7.74
N GLU A 93 -3.80 2.03 7.77
CA GLU A 93 -2.46 2.57 7.57
C GLU A 93 -1.73 1.73 6.51
N LEU A 94 -1.31 2.38 5.43
CA LEU A 94 -0.45 1.79 4.40
C LEU A 94 0.82 2.63 4.29
N LYS A 95 1.97 2.04 4.62
CA LYS A 95 3.27 2.68 4.51
C LYS A 95 4.13 1.99 3.46
N LEU A 96 4.56 2.77 2.48
CA LEU A 96 5.31 2.35 1.31
C LEU A 96 6.46 3.32 1.02
N SER A 97 6.86 4.14 2.00
CA SER A 97 7.91 5.12 1.80
C SER A 97 9.26 4.47 1.50
N ARG A 98 10.12 5.18 0.76
CA ARG A 98 11.47 4.71 0.37
C ARG A 98 11.40 3.37 -0.36
N ASN A 99 10.69 3.39 -1.48
CA ASN A 99 10.60 2.31 -2.45
C ASN A 99 10.91 2.87 -3.86
N GLN A 100 10.57 2.13 -4.91
CA GLN A 100 10.79 2.50 -6.31
C GLN A 100 9.45 2.59 -7.06
N ILE A 101 8.37 2.92 -6.34
CA ILE A 101 7.02 2.90 -6.90
C ILE A 101 6.86 4.05 -7.88
N SER A 102 6.51 3.73 -9.13
CA SER A 102 6.34 4.72 -10.20
C SER A 102 4.88 5.14 -10.41
N SER A 103 3.92 4.34 -9.95
CA SER A 103 2.50 4.59 -10.16
C SER A 103 1.64 4.13 -8.99
N ILE A 104 0.58 4.89 -8.73
CA ILE A 104 -0.46 4.54 -7.76
C ILE A 104 -1.63 3.92 -8.53
N PRO A 105 -1.99 2.66 -8.29
CA PRO A 105 -3.08 2.02 -9.00
C PRO A 105 -4.44 2.54 -8.49
N SER A 106 -5.41 2.62 -9.39
CA SER A 106 -6.76 3.12 -9.06
C SER A 106 -7.49 2.27 -8.01
N VAL A 107 -7.10 1.00 -7.84
CA VAL A 107 -7.67 0.10 -6.82
C VAL A 107 -7.49 0.63 -5.40
N LEU A 108 -6.49 1.48 -5.11
CA LEU A 108 -6.33 2.05 -3.77
C LEU A 108 -7.51 2.96 -3.38
N GLY A 109 -8.28 3.48 -4.35
CA GLY A 109 -9.54 4.18 -4.09
C GLY A 109 -10.61 3.31 -3.42
N GLN A 110 -10.45 1.97 -3.39
CA GLN A 110 -11.34 1.04 -2.71
C GLN A 110 -11.09 0.98 -1.19
N LEU A 111 -9.96 1.48 -0.70
CA LEU A 111 -9.55 1.45 0.70
C LEU A 111 -10.26 2.52 1.53
N ARG A 112 -11.59 2.46 1.61
CA ARG A 112 -12.46 3.49 2.23
C ARG A 112 -12.17 3.77 3.71
N ARG A 113 -11.45 2.87 4.39
CA ARG A 113 -11.05 3.00 5.80
C ARG A 113 -9.65 3.59 5.98
N LEU A 114 -8.90 3.83 4.90
CA LEU A 114 -7.53 4.33 4.96
C LEU A 114 -7.49 5.73 5.56
N ARG A 115 -6.68 5.88 6.60
CA ARG A 115 -6.42 7.13 7.32
C ARG A 115 -5.03 7.67 7.05
N GLN A 116 -4.07 6.79 6.82
CA GLN A 116 -2.69 7.15 6.48
C GLN A 116 -2.22 6.39 5.25
N LEU A 117 -1.71 7.14 4.27
CA LEU A 117 -1.01 6.63 3.10
C LEU A 117 0.35 7.31 3.00
N ASP A 118 1.42 6.58 3.29
CA ASP A 118 2.78 7.08 3.17
C ASP A 118 3.44 6.52 1.91
N LEU A 119 3.74 7.42 0.96
CA LEU A 119 4.39 7.17 -0.32
C LEU A 119 5.63 8.07 -0.50
N ASP A 120 6.16 8.66 0.57
CA ASP A 120 7.38 9.49 0.53
C ASP A 120 8.55 8.74 -0.15
N SER A 121 9.43 9.48 -0.82
CA SER A 121 10.66 8.94 -1.40
C SER A 121 10.39 7.77 -2.36
N ASN A 122 9.60 8.02 -3.40
CA ASN A 122 9.30 7.08 -4.48
C ASN A 122 9.52 7.77 -5.85
N GLN A 123 9.01 7.18 -6.93
CA GLN A 123 9.15 7.68 -8.32
C GLN A 123 7.80 8.10 -8.91
N ILE A 124 6.86 8.55 -8.06
CA ILE A 124 5.50 8.86 -8.45
C ILE A 124 5.43 10.22 -9.13
N SER A 125 4.93 10.26 -10.36
CA SER A 125 4.69 11.51 -11.09
C SER A 125 3.22 11.91 -11.18
N SER A 126 2.31 10.94 -11.06
CA SER A 126 0.87 11.14 -11.21
C SER A 126 0.07 10.51 -10.09
N ILE A 127 -1.08 11.11 -9.80
CA ILE A 127 -1.98 10.66 -8.73
C ILE A 127 -3.35 10.40 -9.35
N PRO A 128 -3.89 9.18 -9.26
CA PRO A 128 -5.18 8.87 -9.85
C PRO A 128 -6.30 9.58 -9.07
N SER A 129 -7.23 10.21 -9.81
CA SER A 129 -8.32 11.02 -9.24
C SER A 129 -9.21 10.27 -8.25
N VAL A 130 -9.27 8.94 -8.35
CA VAL A 130 -9.99 8.07 -7.41
C VAL A 130 -9.48 8.13 -5.96
N LEU A 131 -8.22 8.55 -5.71
CA LEU A 131 -7.75 8.80 -4.34
C LEU A 131 -8.51 9.94 -3.67
N GLY A 132 -9.05 10.89 -4.45
CA GLY A 132 -9.94 11.94 -3.93
C GLY A 132 -11.21 11.41 -3.25
N GLN A 133 -11.55 10.14 -3.46
CA GLN A 133 -12.69 9.48 -2.83
C GLN A 133 -12.37 8.87 -1.45
N LEU A 134 -11.12 8.90 -0.99
CA LEU A 134 -10.72 8.42 0.34
C LEU A 134 -11.07 9.45 1.41
N ARG A 135 -12.37 9.50 1.78
CA ARG A 135 -12.92 10.52 2.71
C ARG A 135 -12.39 10.45 4.15
N ARG A 136 -11.72 9.35 4.52
CA ARG A 136 -11.12 9.15 5.84
C ARG A 136 -9.61 9.39 5.85
N LEU A 137 -9.00 9.69 4.70
CA LEU A 137 -7.57 9.90 4.60
C LEU A 137 -7.21 11.23 5.27
N GLU A 138 -6.44 11.15 6.35
CA GLU A 138 -6.00 12.28 7.16
C GLU A 138 -4.55 12.64 6.82
N ILE A 139 -3.72 11.64 6.56
CA ILE A 139 -2.29 11.80 6.28
C ILE A 139 -1.96 11.18 4.93
N LEU A 140 -1.47 12.02 4.01
CA LEU A 140 -0.90 11.60 2.73
C LEU A 140 0.52 12.17 2.63
N SER A 141 1.52 11.30 2.63
CA SER A 141 2.92 11.69 2.44
C SER A 141 3.34 11.37 1.01
N LEU A 142 3.75 12.39 0.26
CA LEU A 142 4.20 12.29 -1.13
C LEU A 142 5.51 13.06 -1.35
N ASP A 143 6.18 13.47 -0.29
CA ASP A 143 7.47 14.14 -0.35
C ASP A 143 8.48 13.31 -1.15
N ASN A 144 9.51 13.97 -1.68
CA ASN A 144 10.59 13.33 -2.44
C ASN A 144 10.10 12.42 -3.60
N ASN A 145 9.04 12.84 -4.29
CA ASN A 145 8.55 12.23 -5.53
C ASN A 145 8.61 13.25 -6.69
N PRO A 146 8.84 12.79 -7.93
CA PRO A 146 8.84 13.64 -9.13
C PRO A 146 7.41 14.01 -9.58
N LEU A 147 6.59 14.54 -8.66
CA LEU A 147 5.18 14.88 -8.92
C LEU A 147 5.05 15.90 -10.04
N ASN A 148 4.12 15.67 -10.96
CA ASN A 148 3.76 16.67 -11.95
C ASN A 148 3.34 17.99 -11.26
N PRO A 149 3.70 19.17 -11.81
CA PRO A 149 3.51 20.46 -11.15
C PRO A 149 2.09 20.73 -10.63
N GLN A 150 1.07 20.25 -11.36
CA GLN A 150 -0.34 20.39 -10.95
C GLN A 150 -0.64 19.68 -9.62
N PHE A 151 -0.09 18.48 -9.41
CA PHE A 151 -0.29 17.71 -8.18
C PHE A 151 0.60 18.26 -7.07
N ALA A 152 1.85 18.62 -7.39
CA ALA A 152 2.77 19.23 -6.44
C ALA A 152 2.21 20.54 -5.85
N THR A 153 1.60 21.39 -6.69
CA THR A 153 1.01 22.68 -6.26
C THR A 153 -0.20 22.49 -5.34
N ALA A 154 -1.03 21.47 -5.59
CA ALA A 154 -2.16 21.17 -4.71
C ALA A 154 -1.68 20.50 -3.41
N TYR A 155 -0.66 19.64 -3.50
CA TYR A 155 -0.08 18.94 -2.34
C TYR A 155 0.62 19.88 -1.37
N SER A 156 1.35 20.89 -1.87
CA SER A 156 2.05 21.87 -1.03
C SER A 156 1.12 22.75 -0.19
N GLN A 157 -0.17 22.81 -0.54
CA GLN A 157 -1.21 23.49 0.23
C GLN A 157 -1.89 22.58 1.28
N GLY A 158 -1.53 21.30 1.29
CA GLY A 158 -2.02 20.30 2.24
C GLY A 158 -2.79 19.16 1.59
N THR A 159 -2.88 18.04 2.32
CA THR A 159 -3.58 16.82 1.90
C THR A 159 -5.02 17.09 1.47
N ASP A 160 -5.76 17.91 2.23
CA ASP A 160 -7.16 18.22 1.91
C ASP A 160 -7.32 18.94 0.57
N VAL A 161 -6.42 19.87 0.25
CA VAL A 161 -6.46 20.63 -1.01
C VAL A 161 -6.18 19.70 -2.19
N LEU A 162 -5.17 18.83 -2.08
CA LEU A 162 -4.92 17.79 -3.09
C LEU A 162 -6.13 16.86 -3.26
N LEU A 163 -6.73 16.37 -2.17
CA LEU A 163 -7.90 15.51 -2.26
C LEU A 163 -9.10 16.22 -2.88
N GLN A 164 -9.30 17.52 -2.62
CA GLN A 164 -10.32 18.34 -3.27
C GLN A 164 -10.06 18.49 -4.78
N TYR A 165 -8.81 18.77 -5.16
CA TYR A 165 -8.40 18.85 -6.56
C TYR A 165 -8.63 17.53 -7.31
N LEU A 166 -8.26 16.39 -6.71
CA LEU A 166 -8.50 15.07 -7.30
C LEU A 166 -10.00 14.80 -7.50
N ARG A 167 -10.86 15.27 -6.59
CA ARG A 167 -12.32 15.19 -6.75
C ARG A 167 -12.83 16.05 -7.90
N SER A 168 -12.29 17.25 -8.10
CA SER A 168 -12.75 18.15 -9.19
C SER A 168 -12.38 17.63 -10.58
N ILE A 169 -11.31 16.85 -10.70
CA ILE A 169 -10.88 16.24 -11.97
C ILE A 169 -11.35 14.79 -12.15
N ALA A 170 -12.08 14.23 -11.18
CA ALA A 170 -12.62 12.89 -11.30
C ALA A 170 -13.69 12.85 -12.40
N PRO A 171 -13.67 11.87 -13.31
CA PRO A 171 -14.70 11.76 -14.33
C PRO A 171 -16.07 11.62 -13.69
N ASP A 172 -17.01 12.48 -14.10
CA ASP A 172 -18.38 12.46 -13.62
C ASP A 172 -19.04 11.10 -13.98
N PRO A 173 -19.44 10.28 -13.00
CA PRO A 173 -20.10 9.02 -13.27
C PRO A 173 -21.44 9.21 -14.01
N ALA A 174 -22.07 10.39 -13.98
CA ALA A 174 -23.31 10.67 -14.71
C ALA A 174 -23.07 10.89 -16.22
N ARG A 175 -22.06 11.68 -16.61
CA ARG A 175 -21.74 11.94 -18.04
C ARG A 175 -21.24 10.73 -18.81
N SER A 176 -20.59 9.78 -18.14
CA SER A 176 -20.07 8.56 -18.78
C SER A 176 -21.15 7.58 -19.27
N LYS A 177 -22.41 7.74 -18.81
CA LYS A 177 -23.56 6.95 -19.29
C LYS A 177 -24.22 7.53 -20.54
N GLU A 178 -24.01 8.80 -20.85
CA GLU A 178 -24.60 9.47 -22.03
C GLU A 178 -23.75 9.28 -23.29
N ALA A 179 -22.46 9.01 -23.17
CA ALA A 179 -21.56 8.76 -24.31
C ALA A 179 -21.67 7.33 -24.91
N LYS A 180 -22.64 6.53 -24.47
CA LYS A 180 -22.90 5.15 -24.95
C LYS A 180 -24.32 4.94 -25.49
N ARG A 181 -25.01 6.01 -25.90
CA ARG A 181 -26.30 5.93 -26.59
C ARG A 181 -26.21 6.52 -27.98
#